data_AF-A0A915DMT7-F1
#
_entry.id   AF-A0A915DMT7-F1
#
_cell.length_a   1.000
_cell.length_b   1.000
_cell.length_c   1.000
_cell.angle_alpha   90.00
_cell.angle_beta   90.00
_cell.angle_gamma   90.00
#
_symmetry.space_group_name_H-M   'P 1'
#
loop_
_entity.id
_entity.type
_entity.pdbx_description
1 polymer ?
#
loop_
_entity_poly.entity_id
_entity_poly.type
_entity_poly.pdbx_seq_one_letter_code
_entity_poly.pdbx_strand_id
1 'polypeptide(L)' 'MVWGCFSWHGLSPLRLVDGKMDRFQYQRILSETMLPHFEQLEDEHQAEAPIFQQDKDPKHTAKIISK' A
#
# COMPACT_ATOMS: atom_id res chain seq x y z
N MET A 1 -3.22 13.18 -8.34
CA MET A 1 -2.77 12.84 -6.97
C MET A 1 -1.80 11.67 -7.09
N VAL A 2 -0.90 11.46 -6.13
CA VAL A 2 -0.01 10.30 -6.11
C VAL A 2 -0.21 9.49 -4.83
N TRP A 3 0.10 8.21 -4.90
CA TRP A 3 0.19 7.32 -3.75
C TRP A 3 1.59 6.70 -3.70
N GLY A 4 2.12 6.51 -2.51
CA GLY A 4 3.36 5.78 -2.25
C GLY A 4 3.43 5.37 -0.78
N CYS A 5 4.35 4.47 -0.47
CA CYS A 5 4.69 4.10 0.89
C CYS A 5 6.21 4.00 1.06
N PHE A 6 6.66 3.97 2.30
CA PHE A 6 8.07 3.84 2.64
C PHE A 6 8.24 3.05 3.93
N SER A 7 9.43 2.51 4.11
CA SER A 7 9.89 1.87 5.33
C SER A 7 11.32 2.34 5.63
N TRP A 8 11.90 1.83 6.71
CA TRP A 8 13.33 1.98 6.98
C TRP A 8 14.21 1.47 5.82
N HIS A 9 13.74 0.43 5.14
CA HIS A 9 14.48 -0.29 4.12
C HIS A 9 14.36 0.31 2.71
N GLY A 10 13.36 1.16 2.47
CA GLY A 10 13.22 1.79 1.16
C GLY A 10 11.88 2.45 0.89
N LEU A 11 11.72 2.87 -0.36
CA LEU A 11 10.50 3.51 -0.89
C LEU A 11 9.80 2.54 -1.86
N SER A 12 8.48 2.55 -1.86
CA SER A 12 7.71 1.86 -2.89
C SER A 12 7.60 2.68 -4.18
N PRO A 13 7.27 2.04 -5.31
CA PRO A 13 6.95 2.76 -6.53
C PRO A 13 5.81 3.76 -6.32
N LEU A 14 5.99 4.99 -6.78
CA LEU A 14 4.92 5.99 -6.79
C LEU A 14 3.85 5.64 -7.83
N ARG A 15 2.59 5.64 -7.41
CA ARG A 15 1.42 5.41 -8.27
C ARG A 15 0.68 6.71 -8.55
N LEU A 16 0.43 6.98 -9.83
CA LEU A 16 -0.48 8.04 -10.24
C LEU A 16 -1.92 7.60 -9.94
N VAL A 17 -2.66 8.47 -9.27
CA VAL A 17 -4.08 8.29 -8.97
C VAL A 17 -4.88 9.09 -9.98
N ASP A 18 -5.84 8.42 -10.61
CA ASP A 18 -6.76 9.06 -11.54
C ASP A 18 -7.91 9.73 -10.75
N GLY A 19 -7.97 11.06 -10.86
CA GLY A 19 -8.91 11.88 -10.11
C GLY A 19 -8.81 11.70 -8.59
N LYS A 20 -9.98 11.59 -7.94
CA LYS A 20 -10.09 11.30 -6.50
C LYS A 20 -10.00 9.79 -6.29
N MET A 21 -9.08 9.37 -5.42
CA MET A 21 -8.94 7.96 -5.07
C MET A 21 -10.21 7.42 -4.43
N ASP A 22 -10.80 6.41 -5.03
CA ASP A 22 -11.86 5.62 -4.43
C ASP A 22 -11.30 4.32 -3.84
N ARG A 23 -12.18 3.52 -3.23
CA ARG A 23 -11.81 2.23 -2.63
C ARG A 23 -11.30 1.21 -3.66
N PHE A 24 -11.70 1.29 -4.93
CA PHE A 24 -11.29 0.32 -5.95
C PHE A 24 -9.88 0.61 -6.46
N GLN A 25 -9.60 1.89 -6.72
CA GLN A 25 -8.23 2.34 -7.00
C GLN A 25 -7.31 2.04 -5.81
N TYR A 26 -7.80 2.27 -4.58
CA TYR A 26 -7.03 1.94 -3.38
C TYR A 26 -6.72 0.45 -3.28
N GLN A 27 -7.72 -0.42 -3.43
CA GLN A 27 -7.52 -1.87 -3.43
C GLN A 27 -6.48 -2.30 -4.48
N ARG A 28 -6.59 -1.76 -5.70
CA ARG A 28 -5.67 -2.05 -6.78
C ARG A 28 -4.24 -1.63 -6.46
N ILE A 29 -4.06 -0.45 -5.86
CA ILE A 29 -2.73 0.01 -5.42
C ILE A 29 -2.16 -0.92 -4.34
N LEU A 30 -2.98 -1.35 -3.38
CA LEU A 30 -2.53 -2.30 -2.37
C LEU A 30 -2.08 -3.63 -2.99
N SER A 31 -2.88 -4.21 -3.89
CA SER A 31 -2.58 -5.50 -4.50
C SER A 31 -1.43 -5.47 -5.51
N GLU A 32 -1.32 -4.40 -6.31
CA GLU A 32 -0.35 -4.33 -7.40
C GLU A 32 0.96 -3.63 -7.01
N THR A 33 1.04 -3.01 -5.83
CA THR A 33 2.21 -2.19 -5.46
C THR A 33 2.62 -2.38 -4.02
N MET A 34 1.70 -2.26 -3.07
CA MET A 34 2.05 -2.34 -1.66
C MET A 34 2.49 -3.75 -1.25
N LEU A 35 1.64 -4.76 -1.51
CA LEU A 35 1.93 -6.15 -1.11
C LEU A 35 3.19 -6.71 -1.77
N PRO A 36 3.39 -6.60 -3.11
CA PRO A 36 4.63 -7.09 -3.73
C PRO A 36 5.88 -6.36 -3.22
N HIS A 37 5.78 -5.06 -2.90
CA HIS A 37 6.90 -4.33 -2.33
C HIS A 37 7.22 -4.80 -0.91
N PHE A 38 6.21 -5.13 -0.11
CA PHE A 38 6.42 -5.66 1.24
C PHE A 38 7.04 -7.05 1.21
N GLU A 39 6.54 -7.94 0.36
CA GLU A 39 7.12 -9.28 0.12
C GLU A 39 8.59 -9.16 -0.31
N GLN A 40 8.89 -8.25 -1.24
CA GLN A 40 10.27 -7.99 -1.67
C GLN A 40 11.16 -7.50 -0.51
N LEU A 41 10.67 -6.60 0.35
CA LEU A 41 11.45 -6.10 1.49
C LEU A 41 11.67 -7.17 2.55
N GLU A 42 10.69 -8.03 2.80
CA GLU A 42 10.82 -9.18 3.69
C GLU A 42 11.91 -10.13 3.18
N ASP A 43 11.88 -10.48 1.90
CA ASP A 43 12.87 -11.36 1.26
C ASP A 43 14.28 -10.75 1.24
N GLU A 44 14.41 -9.48 0.87
CA GLU A 44 15.71 -8.80 0.73
C GLU A 44 16.40 -8.52 2.07
N HIS A 45 15.62 -8.26 3.12
CA HIS A 45 16.16 -7.83 4.41
C HIS A 45 16.00 -8.87 5.53
N GLN A 46 15.42 -10.04 5.23
CA GLN A 46 15.07 -11.06 6.24
C GLN A 46 14.32 -10.44 7.42
N ALA A 47 13.47 -9.46 7.13
CA ALA A 47 12.80 -8.64 8.11
C ALA A 47 11.56 -9.34 8.66
N GLU A 48 11.18 -9.00 9.89
CA GLU A 48 9.86 -9.36 10.40
C GLU A 48 8.76 -8.72 9.53
N ALA A 49 7.60 -9.38 9.46
CA ALA A 49 6.46 -8.89 8.70
C ALA A 49 6.13 -7.43 9.07
N PRO A 50 6.08 -6.50 8.10
CA PRO A 50 5.95 -5.09 8.35
C PRO A 50 4.54 -4.74 8.81
N ILE A 51 4.45 -3.75 9.71
CA ILE A 51 3.18 -3.17 10.13
C ILE A 51 2.74 -2.14 9.09
N PHE A 52 1.59 -2.37 8.45
CA PHE A 52 1.01 -1.40 7.52
C PHE A 52 0.33 -0.25 8.27
N GLN A 53 0.75 0.99 8.00
CA GLN A 53 0.20 2.20 8.60
C GLN A 53 -0.43 3.12 7.53
N GLN A 54 -1.62 3.63 7.83
CA GLN A 54 -2.41 4.51 6.96
C GLN A 54 -3.30 5.44 7.80
N ASP A 55 -3.82 6.51 7.21
CA ASP A 55 -4.80 7.39 7.86
C ASP A 55 -6.18 6.71 8.02
N LYS A 56 -7.11 7.41 8.69
CA LYS A 56 -8.47 6.91 8.97
C LYS A 56 -9.51 7.27 7.90
N ASP A 57 -9.11 7.50 6.65
CA ASP A 57 -10.09 7.73 5.59
C ASP A 57 -11.05 6.54 5.46
N PRO A 58 -12.39 6.76 5.41
CA PRO A 58 -13.38 5.69 5.31
C PRO A 58 -13.14 4.68 4.17
N LYS A 59 -12.46 5.06 3.09
CA LYS A 59 -12.15 4.13 2.00
C LYS A 59 -11.18 3.02 2.41
N HIS A 60 -10.33 3.26 3.42
CA HIS A 60 -9.33 2.30 3.91
C HIS A 60 -9.96 1.18 4.76
N THR A 61 -11.16 1.38 5.29
CA THR A 61 -11.94 0.38 6.04
C THR A 61 -13.17 -0.11 5.27
N ALA A 62 -13.25 0.16 3.97
CA ALA A 62 -14.31 -0.37 3.13
C ALA A 62 -14.25 -1.91 3.12
N LYS A 63 -15.42 -2.58 3.08
CA LYS A 63 -15.53 -4.05 3.08
C LYS A 63 -14.70 -4.77 2.01
N ILE A 64 -14.38 -4.09 0.92
CA ILE A 64 -13.56 -4.65 -0.17
C ILE A 64 -12.05 -4.66 0.16
N ILE A 65 -11.64 -3.82 1.13
CA ILE A 65 -10.28 -3.70 1.62
C ILE A 65 -10.07 -4.59 2.85
N SER A 66 -11.02 -4.57 3.78
CA SER A 66 -10.98 -5.38 4.99
C SER A 66 -11.51 -6.79 4.72
N LYS A 67 -10.62 -7.78 4.59
CA LYS A 67 -10.97 -9.20 4.72
C LYS A 67 -10.70 -9.67 6.14
#